data_AF-A0A0M9AJB2-F1
#
_entry.id   AF-A0A0M9AJB2-F1
#
_cell.length_a   1.000
_cell.length_b   1.000
_cell.length_c   1.000
_cell.angle_alpha   90.00
_cell.angle_beta   90.00
_cell.angle_gamma   90.00
#
_symmetry.space_group_name_H-M   'P 1'
#
loop_
_entity.id
_entity.type
_entity.pdbx_description
1 polymer ?
#
loop_
_entity_poly.entity_id
_entity_poly.type
_entity_poly.pdbx_seq_one_letter_code
_entity_poly.pdbx_strand_id
1 'polypeptide(L)' 'MLGLSEVPKQRRSESLDAAEAVAAACEARRELLIDGPAPSVAKILEAMGRDGDGYPLGEGPAEADAFETARQLLPSMEKA' A
#
# COMPACT_ATOMS: atom_id res chain seq x y z
N MET A 1 -34.90 -3.60 20.06
CA MET A 1 -34.12 -2.47 19.50
C MET A 1 -32.75 -3.02 19.13
N LEU A 2 -32.42 -3.09 17.85
CA LEU A 2 -31.09 -3.49 17.41
C LEU A 2 -30.10 -2.40 17.82
N GLY A 3 -29.21 -2.71 18.77
CA GLY A 3 -28.09 -1.87 19.12
C GLY A 3 -27.10 -1.84 17.97
N LEU A 4 -27.30 -0.90 17.05
CA LEU A 4 -26.30 -0.55 16.05
C LEU A 4 -25.15 0.09 16.83
N SER A 5 -24.15 -0.72 17.17
CA SER A 5 -22.91 -0.25 17.75
C SER A 5 -22.29 0.71 16.75
N GLU A 6 -22.31 2.00 17.10
CA GLU A 6 -21.69 3.05 16.31
C GLU A 6 -20.19 2.75 16.24
N VAL A 7 -19.75 2.18 15.12
CA VAL A 7 -18.32 2.02 14.85
C VAL A 7 -17.71 3.43 14.85
N PRO A 8 -16.68 3.70 15.67
CA PRO A 8 -16.10 5.03 15.75
C PRO A 8 -15.65 5.49 14.36
N LYS A 9 -16.02 6.73 13.98
CA LYS A 9 -15.73 7.31 12.64
C LYS A 9 -14.27 7.18 12.24
N GLN A 10 -13.35 7.23 13.20
CA GLN A 10 -11.92 7.05 13.00
C GLN A 10 -11.56 5.70 12.38
N ARG A 11 -12.16 4.59 12.85
CA ARG A 11 -11.94 3.25 12.30
C ARG A 11 -12.39 3.14 10.84
N ARG A 12 -13.45 3.87 10.45
CA ARG A 12 -13.94 3.86 9.05
C ARG A 12 -12.99 4.61 8.12
N SER A 13 -12.37 5.69 8.58
CA SER A 13 -11.34 6.41 7.81
C SER A 13 -10.14 5.50 7.57
N GLU A 14 -9.63 4.88 8.63
CA GLU A 14 -8.47 3.97 8.54
C GLU A 14 -8.71 2.80 7.59
N SER A 15 -9.91 2.21 7.58
CA SER A 15 -10.25 1.13 6.64
C SER A 15 -10.33 1.59 5.19
N LEU A 16 -10.79 2.82 4.94
CA LEU A 16 -10.79 3.40 3.59
C LEU A 16 -9.35 3.69 3.14
N ASP A 17 -8.56 4.32 4.00
CA ASP A 17 -7.15 4.63 3.74
C ASP A 17 -6.31 3.36 3.49
N ALA A 18 -6.64 2.26 4.17
CA ALA A 18 -6.03 0.96 3.96
C ALA A 18 -6.41 0.36 2.59
N ALA A 19 -7.70 0.38 2.25
CA ALA A 19 -8.18 -0.10 0.96
C ALA A 19 -7.60 0.69 -0.23
N GLU A 20 -7.48 2.02 -0.08
CA GLU A 20 -6.85 2.90 -1.08
C GLU A 20 -5.37 2.56 -1.26
N ALA A 21 -4.63 2.32 -0.17
CA ALA A 21 -3.23 1.93 -0.25
C ALA A 21 -3.04 0.58 -0.97
N VAL A 22 -3.88 -0.40 -0.70
CA VAL A 22 -3.84 -1.71 -1.41
C VAL A 22 -4.16 -1.52 -2.89
N ALA A 23 -5.14 -0.68 -3.23
CA ALA A 23 -5.50 -0.37 -4.60
C ALA A 23 -4.32 0.30 -5.35
N ALA A 24 -3.70 1.31 -4.74
CA ALA A 24 -2.54 2.01 -5.29
C ALA A 24 -1.35 1.06 -5.50
N ALA A 25 -1.06 0.17 -4.53
CA ALA A 25 0.00 -0.82 -4.67
C ALA A 25 -0.29 -1.86 -5.77
N CYS A 26 -1.56 -2.23 -5.97
CA CYS A 26 -1.98 -3.09 -7.08
C CYS A 26 -1.81 -2.40 -8.44
N GLU A 27 -2.18 -1.13 -8.54
CA GLU A 27 -2.03 -0.32 -9.75
C GLU A 27 -0.55 -0.13 -10.10
N ALA A 28 0.27 0.30 -9.14
CA ALA A 28 1.70 0.45 -9.30
C ALA A 28 2.37 -0.83 -9.82
N ARG A 29 2.03 -1.99 -9.24
CA ARG A 29 2.52 -3.28 -9.71
C ARG A 29 2.09 -3.56 -11.15
N ARG A 30 0.83 -3.29 -11.52
CA ARG A 30 0.35 -3.52 -12.90
C ARG A 30 1.09 -2.67 -13.91
N GLU A 31 1.34 -1.40 -13.59
CA GLU A 31 2.09 -0.51 -14.46
C GLU A 31 3.53 -1.02 -14.66
N LEU A 32 4.22 -1.38 -13.57
CA LEU A 32 5.59 -1.91 -13.67
C LEU A 32 5.68 -3.27 -14.38
N LEU A 33 4.61 -4.08 -14.29
CA LEU A 33 4.55 -5.37 -15.00
C LEU A 33 4.58 -5.22 -16.53
N ILE A 34 4.24 -4.05 -17.06
CA ILE A 34 4.33 -3.76 -18.50
C ILE A 34 5.79 -3.72 -18.93
N ASP A 35 6.66 -3.12 -18.12
CA ASP A 35 8.08 -2.90 -18.44
C ASP A 35 8.99 -4.06 -17.99
N GLY A 36 8.50 -4.96 -17.12
CA GLY A 36 9.26 -6.12 -16.68
C GLY A 36 8.78 -6.74 -15.37
N PRO A 37 9.64 -7.52 -14.70
CA PRO A 37 9.32 -8.09 -13.39
C PRO A 37 9.06 -6.99 -12.35
N ALA A 38 7.86 -6.98 -11.77
CA ALA A 38 7.48 -6.03 -10.72
C ALA A 38 7.53 -6.67 -9.32
N PRO A 39 7.79 -5.87 -8.27
CA PRO A 39 7.68 -6.33 -6.88
C PRO A 39 6.25 -6.75 -6.53
N SER A 40 6.11 -7.59 -5.51
CA SER A 40 4.80 -8.01 -5.01
C SER A 40 4.08 -6.86 -4.29
N VAL A 41 2.75 -6.87 -4.30
CA VAL A 41 1.91 -5.87 -3.62
C VAL A 41 2.26 -5.76 -2.13
N ALA A 42 2.42 -6.89 -1.45
CA ALA A 42 2.80 -6.92 -0.04
C ALA A 42 4.16 -6.22 0.22
N LYS A 43 5.12 -6.35 -0.70
CA LYS A 43 6.43 -5.72 -0.56
C LYS A 43 6.39 -4.22 -0.82
N ILE A 44 5.52 -3.79 -1.74
CA ILE A 44 5.23 -2.36 -1.97
C ILE A 44 4.60 -1.76 -0.71
N LEU A 45 3.58 -2.43 -0.13
CA LEU A 45 2.92 -1.99 1.09
C LEU A 45 3.88 -1.93 2.29
N GLU A 46 4.71 -2.96 2.48
CA GLU A 46 5.72 -2.98 3.55
C GLU A 46 6.69 -1.78 3.43
N ALA A 47 7.14 -1.48 2.21
CA ALA A 47 8.00 -0.32 1.95
C ALA A 47 7.28 1.03 2.15
N MET A 48 5.96 1.08 1.95
CA MET A 48 5.12 2.22 2.32
C MET A 48 4.86 2.31 3.84
N GLY A 49 5.41 1.38 4.64
CA GLY A 49 5.17 1.30 6.08
C GLY A 49 3.78 0.79 6.44
N ARG A 50 3.17 -0.02 5.57
CA ARG A 50 1.84 -0.60 5.73
C ARG A 50 1.89 -2.14 5.77
N ASP A 51 0.92 -2.75 6.44
CA ASP A 51 0.76 -4.19 6.44
C ASP A 51 0.15 -4.71 5.12
N GLY A 52 -0.04 -6.02 5.02
CA GLY A 52 -0.62 -6.65 3.83
C GLY A 52 -2.06 -6.24 3.52
N ASP A 53 -2.78 -5.69 4.50
CA ASP A 53 -4.15 -5.20 4.37
C ASP A 53 -4.19 -3.68 4.12
N GLY A 54 -3.04 -3.01 4.10
CA GLY A 54 -2.89 -1.59 3.86
C GLY A 54 -2.94 -0.71 5.11
N TYR A 55 -3.08 -1.28 6.31
CA TYR A 55 -3.05 -0.49 7.54
C TYR A 55 -1.63 -0.03 7.87
N PRO A 56 -1.45 1.18 8.42
CA PRO A 56 -0.12 1.66 8.82
C PRO A 56 0.48 0.78 9.93
N LEU A 57 1.77 0.45 9.80
CA LEU A 57 2.52 -0.34 10.79
C LEU A 57 2.96 0.47 12.01
N GLY A 58 2.79 1.80 11.99
CA GLY A 58 3.14 2.70 13.10
C GLY A 58 2.56 4.11 12.93
N GLU A 59 2.92 5.03 13.82
CA GLU A 59 2.42 6.43 13.82
C GLU A 59 3.13 7.36 12.82
N GLY A 60 3.72 6.80 11.76
CA GLY A 60 4.37 7.58 10.70
C GLY A 60 3.39 7.97 9.58
N PRO A 61 3.62 9.09 8.87
CA PRO A 61 2.81 9.44 7.70
C PRO A 61 3.00 8.36 6.62
N ALA A 62 1.94 7.60 6.35
CA ALA A 62 1.91 6.60 5.29
C ALA A 62 1.58 7.25 3.93
N GLU A 63 2.30 8.34 3.64
CA GLU A 63 2.15 9.22 2.46
C GLU A 63 3.14 8.85 1.34
N ALA A 64 3.85 7.74 1.45
CA ALA A 64 4.74 7.28 0.38
C ALA A 64 3.90 6.91 -0.85
N ASP A 65 4.23 7.52 -2.01
CA ASP A 65 3.61 7.20 -3.29
C ASP A 65 3.88 5.73 -3.65
N ALA A 66 2.82 4.96 -3.91
CA ALA A 66 2.92 3.52 -4.15
C ALA A 66 3.74 3.18 -5.40
N PHE A 67 3.64 4.01 -6.45
CA PHE A 67 4.37 3.81 -7.70
C PHE A 67 5.84 4.14 -7.54
N GLU A 68 6.16 5.27 -6.90
CA GLU A 68 7.55 5.63 -6.61
C GLU A 68 8.22 4.57 -5.73
N THR A 69 7.52 4.13 -4.68
CA THR A 69 7.99 3.06 -3.78
C THR A 69 8.23 1.77 -4.56
N ALA A 70 7.28 1.37 -5.42
CA ALA A 70 7.41 0.18 -6.24
C ALA A 70 8.60 0.28 -7.22
N ARG A 71 8.88 1.46 -7.77
CA ARG A 71 10.06 1.69 -8.63
C ARG A 71 11.37 1.59 -7.86
N GLN A 72 11.43 2.12 -6.64
CA GLN A 72 12.63 2.02 -5.80
C GLN A 72 12.95 0.57 -5.39
N LEU A 73 11.94 -0.29 -5.32
CA LEU A 73 12.09 -1.72 -5.04
C LEU A 73 12.57 -2.55 -6.24
N LEU A 74 12.54 -1.99 -7.45
CA LEU A 74 13.13 -2.67 -8.59
C LEU A 74 14.64 -2.78 -8.37
N PRO A 75 15.25 -3.95 -8.62
CA PRO A 75 16.69 -4.04 -8.59
C PRO A 75 17.25 -3.03 -9.59
N SER A 76 18.19 -2.17 -9.15
CA SER A 76 18.99 -1.38 -10.08
C SER A 76 19.52 -2.33 -11.13
N MET A 77 19.05 -2.22 -12.38
CA MET A 77 19.64 -2.90 -13.53
C MET A 77 21.00 -2.25 -13.88
N GLU A 78 21.86 -2.10 -12.89
CA GLU A 78 23.27 -1.75 -13.03
C GLU A 78 24.08 -2.66 -12.13
N LYS A 79 24.45 -3.83 -12.66
CA LYS A 79 25.85 -4.10 -13.04
C LYS A 79 25.97 -5.47 -13.72
N ALA A 80 26.40 -5.38 -14.97
CA ALA A 80 27.26 -6.29 -15.74
C ALA A 80 26.96 -7.80 -15.73
#